data_AF-A0A5M5ZPD1-F1
#
_entry.id   AF-A0A5M5ZPD1-F1
#
_cell.length_a   1.000
_cell.length_b   1.000
_cell.length_c   1.000
_cell.angle_alpha   90.00
_cell.angle_beta   90.00
_cell.angle_gamma   90.00
#
_symmetry.space_group_name_H-M   'P 1'
#
loop_
_entity.id
_entity.type
_entity.pdbx_description
1 polymer ?
#
loop_
_entity_poly.entity_id
_entity_poly.type
_entity_poly.pdbx_seq_one_letter_code
_entity_poly.pdbx_strand_id
1 'polypeptide(L)'
;MEGKEKTMFDKLKLRIMRNWCKSMYVIDGDAKEVRELYELMKGLQRRKEPSVENGFGTTWLGCLLNALGYECYYMANCQGAWFHLEMVGDTLRFTTETISSPQPLAFDFVCKKYPSLACYYRAEEPVTILFETNDRESKYFPEKYRVEVFTPECEFLLRYFIELPEVFEWLGKIFGQPVSSEEQVNELVAQWVKTSEYAYCYIDRFKVIN
;
A
#
# COMPACT_ATOMS: atom_id res chain seq x y z
N MET A 1 35.49 -0.20 -0.57
CA MET A 1 34.15 0.07 -0.01
C MET A 1 33.19 0.65 -1.07
N GLU A 2 33.69 1.44 -2.03
CA GLU A 2 32.91 2.03 -3.14
C GLU A 2 32.09 1.06 -4.00
N GLY A 3 32.54 -0.19 -4.20
CA GLY A 3 31.82 -1.17 -5.03
C GLY A 3 30.51 -1.70 -4.43
N LYS A 4 30.37 -1.70 -3.09
CA LYS A 4 29.15 -2.13 -2.40
C LYS A 4 28.10 -1.02 -2.33
N GLU A 5 28.53 0.23 -2.17
CA GLU A 5 27.63 1.39 -2.22
C GLU A 5 27.07 1.59 -3.62
N LYS A 6 27.90 1.48 -4.67
CA LYS A 6 27.44 1.62 -6.06
C LYS A 6 26.37 0.58 -6.44
N THR A 7 26.57 -0.68 -6.02
CA THR A 7 25.57 -1.74 -6.23
C THR A 7 24.31 -1.58 -5.37
N MET A 8 24.40 -0.97 -4.18
CA MET A 8 23.24 -0.61 -3.37
C MET A 8 22.45 0.54 -4.01
N PHE A 9 23.13 1.58 -4.49
CA PHE A 9 22.53 2.70 -5.21
C PHE A 9 21.92 2.28 -6.55
N ASP A 10 22.54 1.36 -7.28
CA ASP A 10 22.00 0.83 -8.54
C ASP A 10 20.78 -0.07 -8.31
N LYS A 11 20.78 -0.88 -7.24
CA LYS A 11 19.60 -1.64 -6.79
C LYS A 11 18.48 -0.73 -6.30
N LEU A 12 18.82 0.34 -5.57
CA LEU A 12 17.88 1.34 -5.11
C LEU A 12 17.30 2.13 -6.29
N LYS A 13 18.12 2.50 -7.28
CA LYS A 13 17.68 3.11 -8.55
C LYS A 13 16.77 2.19 -9.35
N LEU A 14 17.10 0.90 -9.49
CA LEU A 14 16.22 -0.08 -10.14
C LEU A 14 14.89 -0.28 -9.40
N ARG A 15 14.89 -0.16 -8.07
CA ARG A 15 13.68 -0.18 -7.23
C ARG A 15 12.87 1.12 -7.38
N ILE A 16 13.53 2.28 -7.45
CA ILE A 16 12.90 3.60 -7.67
C ILE A 16 12.36 3.73 -9.10
N MET A 17 13.01 3.12 -10.10
CA MET A 17 12.56 3.09 -11.50
C MET A 17 11.34 2.20 -11.72
N ARG A 18 10.96 1.36 -10.75
CA ARG A 18 9.72 0.59 -10.77
C ARG A 18 8.75 1.26 -9.81
N ASN A 19 7.63 1.74 -10.32
CA ASN A 19 6.57 2.30 -9.51
C ASN A 19 5.94 1.18 -8.67
N TRP A 20 6.32 1.07 -7.39
CA TRP A 20 5.76 0.08 -6.48
C TRP A 20 4.51 0.64 -5.82
N CYS A 21 3.39 -0.02 -6.06
CA CYS A 21 2.16 0.23 -5.32
C CYS A 21 2.14 -0.63 -4.07
N LYS A 22 1.95 0.00 -2.91
CA LYS A 22 1.68 -0.70 -1.65
C LYS A 22 0.17 -0.69 -1.43
N SER A 23 -0.40 -1.86 -1.20
CA SER A 23 -1.83 -1.99 -0.92
C SER A 23 -2.06 -2.77 0.37
N MET A 24 -2.98 -2.27 1.19
CA MET A 24 -3.51 -2.96 2.36
C MET A 24 -4.82 -3.62 1.97
N TYR A 25 -5.02 -4.87 2.38
CA TYR A 25 -6.22 -5.64 2.06
C TYR A 25 -6.92 -6.16 3.31
N VAL A 26 -8.25 -6.19 3.23
CA VAL A 26 -9.12 -6.91 4.15
C VAL A 26 -10.06 -7.80 3.34
N ILE A 27 -10.03 -9.10 3.60
CA ILE A 27 -10.99 -10.06 3.07
C ILE A 27 -12.01 -10.36 4.16
N ASP A 28 -13.27 -10.17 3.82
CA ASP A 28 -14.42 -10.36 4.72
C ASP A 28 -15.51 -11.17 4.01
N GLY A 29 -16.33 -11.91 4.76
CA GLY A 29 -17.32 -12.83 4.20
C GLY A 29 -17.61 -14.00 5.14
N ASP A 30 -17.91 -15.18 4.58
CA ASP A 30 -18.09 -16.37 5.39
C ASP A 30 -16.79 -16.75 6.12
N ALA A 31 -16.88 -16.90 7.45
CA ALA A 31 -15.71 -17.13 8.30
C ALA A 31 -14.96 -18.44 7.96
N LYS A 32 -15.64 -19.45 7.39
CA LYS A 32 -14.98 -20.68 6.96
C LYS A 32 -14.20 -20.44 5.68
N GLU A 33 -14.77 -19.77 4.69
CA GLU A 33 -14.07 -19.42 3.45
C GLU A 33 -12.86 -18.50 3.72
N VAL A 34 -12.99 -17.53 4.64
CA VAL A 34 -11.85 -16.67 5.04
C VAL A 34 -10.72 -17.52 5.65
N ARG A 35 -11.05 -18.46 6.55
CA ARG A 35 -10.06 -19.35 7.17
C ARG A 35 -9.42 -20.29 6.15
N GLU A 36 -10.18 -20.83 5.21
CA GLU A 36 -9.66 -21.67 4.12
C GLU A 36 -8.63 -20.90 3.27
N LEU A 37 -8.94 -19.65 2.91
CA LEU A 37 -8.00 -18.78 2.19
C LEU A 37 -6.76 -18.46 3.02
N TYR A 38 -6.92 -18.14 4.30
CA TYR A 38 -5.79 -17.87 5.20
C TYR A 38 -4.84 -19.07 5.28
N GLU A 39 -5.37 -20.28 5.53
CA GLU A 39 -4.55 -21.49 5.62
C GLU A 39 -3.87 -21.84 4.30
N LEU A 40 -4.53 -21.61 3.15
CA LEU A 40 -3.93 -21.75 1.84
C LEU A 40 -2.73 -20.81 1.69
N MET A 41 -2.91 -19.51 1.92
CA MET A 41 -1.86 -18.51 1.82
C MET A 41 -0.73 -18.79 2.81
N LYS A 42 -1.05 -19.14 4.06
CA LYS A 42 -0.06 -19.47 5.10
C LYS A 42 0.74 -20.73 4.72
N GLY A 43 0.08 -21.72 4.16
CA GLY A 43 0.70 -22.93 3.63
C GLY A 43 1.69 -22.64 2.51
N LEU A 44 1.35 -21.72 1.59
CA LEU A 44 2.27 -21.24 0.56
C LEU A 44 3.48 -20.52 1.17
N GLN A 45 3.27 -19.59 2.13
CA GLN A 45 4.36 -18.85 2.78
C GLN A 45 5.38 -19.76 3.46
N ARG A 46 4.95 -20.89 4.04
CA ARG A 46 5.81 -21.82 4.80
C ARG A 46 6.63 -22.77 3.92
N ARG A 47 6.43 -22.79 2.60
CA ARG A 47 7.19 -23.65 1.70
C ARG A 47 8.66 -23.22 1.65
N LYS A 48 9.54 -24.17 1.33
CA LYS A 48 10.97 -23.88 1.07
C LYS A 48 11.17 -23.22 -0.30
N GLU A 49 10.37 -23.62 -1.27
CA GLU A 49 10.47 -23.19 -2.67
C GLU A 49 9.08 -22.77 -3.17
N PRO A 50 9.01 -21.81 -4.10
CA PRO A 50 7.74 -21.37 -4.66
C PRO A 50 7.09 -22.47 -5.49
N SER A 51 5.75 -22.47 -5.53
CA SER A 51 4.97 -23.44 -6.32
C SER A 51 5.14 -23.25 -7.82
N VAL A 52 5.57 -22.06 -8.24
CA VAL A 52 5.82 -21.69 -9.62
C VAL A 52 7.13 -20.90 -9.63
N GLU A 53 8.05 -21.20 -10.55
CA GLU A 53 9.33 -20.50 -10.65
C GLU A 53 9.13 -19.00 -10.89
N ASN A 54 9.73 -18.15 -10.05
CA ASN A 54 9.55 -16.71 -10.11
C ASN A 54 10.65 -15.93 -9.34
N GLY A 55 10.69 -14.60 -9.48
CA GLY A 55 11.64 -13.72 -8.81
C GLY A 55 11.18 -13.08 -7.48
N PHE A 56 9.95 -13.37 -7.02
CA PHE A 56 9.33 -12.81 -5.81
C PHE A 56 9.34 -13.78 -4.62
N GLY A 57 9.55 -15.08 -4.85
CA GLY A 57 9.58 -16.13 -3.81
C GLY A 57 8.24 -16.82 -3.59
N THR A 58 8.07 -17.41 -2.40
CA THR A 58 6.90 -18.25 -2.07
C THR A 58 5.62 -17.45 -1.88
N THR A 59 5.74 -16.14 -1.61
CA THR A 59 4.62 -15.21 -1.41
C THR A 59 4.23 -14.45 -2.67
N TRP A 60 4.70 -14.91 -3.83
CA TRP A 60 4.34 -14.36 -5.12
C TRP A 60 2.84 -14.50 -5.39
N LEU A 61 2.15 -13.44 -5.83
CA LEU A 61 0.71 -13.48 -6.14
C LEU A 61 0.36 -14.53 -7.21
N GLY A 62 1.27 -14.81 -8.15
CA GLY A 62 1.09 -15.90 -9.10
C GLY A 62 1.05 -17.29 -8.46
N CYS A 63 1.78 -17.51 -7.36
CA CYS A 63 1.68 -18.77 -6.60
C CYS A 63 0.29 -18.94 -5.96
N LEU A 64 -0.32 -17.84 -5.49
CA LEU A 64 -1.69 -17.87 -4.96
C LEU A 64 -2.68 -18.22 -6.07
N LEU A 65 -2.62 -17.54 -7.22
CA LEU A 65 -3.51 -17.85 -8.35
C LEU A 65 -3.39 -19.29 -8.83
N ASN A 66 -2.15 -19.79 -8.97
CA ASN A 66 -1.90 -21.18 -9.32
C ASN A 66 -2.52 -22.15 -8.30
N ALA A 67 -2.41 -21.84 -7.01
CA ALA A 67 -3.00 -22.67 -5.96
C ALA A 67 -4.53 -22.65 -5.95
N LEU A 68 -5.15 -21.58 -6.46
CA LEU A 68 -6.60 -21.47 -6.65
C LEU A 68 -7.08 -22.16 -7.95
N GLY A 69 -6.16 -22.61 -8.80
CA GLY A 69 -6.43 -23.30 -10.07
C GLY A 69 -6.44 -22.40 -11.31
N TYR A 70 -5.85 -21.20 -11.22
CA TYR A 70 -5.73 -20.26 -12.34
C TYR A 70 -4.30 -20.23 -12.89
N GLU A 71 -4.14 -20.19 -14.21
CA GLU A 71 -2.82 -20.06 -14.85
C GLU A 71 -2.26 -18.64 -14.69
N CYS A 72 -1.02 -18.52 -14.19
CA CYS A 72 -0.40 -17.22 -13.85
C CYS A 72 0.77 -16.81 -14.76
N TYR A 73 0.99 -17.49 -15.89
CA TYR A 73 2.29 -17.45 -16.59
C TYR A 73 2.64 -16.09 -17.23
N TYR A 74 1.66 -15.23 -17.58
CA TYR A 74 1.93 -13.99 -18.31
C TYR A 74 1.03 -12.79 -17.98
N MET A 75 0.26 -12.85 -16.89
CA MET A 75 -0.52 -11.67 -16.50
C MET A 75 0.43 -10.64 -15.89
N ALA A 76 0.51 -9.45 -16.49
CA ALA A 76 1.11 -8.26 -15.88
C ALA A 76 0.62 -8.03 -14.43
N ASN A 77 -0.57 -8.58 -14.13
CA ASN A 77 -1.32 -8.50 -12.88
C ASN A 77 -0.79 -9.30 -11.69
N CYS A 78 0.25 -10.13 -11.89
CA CYS A 78 0.82 -10.97 -10.82
C CYS A 78 2.17 -10.44 -10.32
N GLN A 79 2.62 -9.27 -10.75
CA GLN A 79 3.97 -8.76 -10.44
C GLN A 79 4.05 -8.17 -9.03
N GLY A 80 3.78 -8.99 -8.03
CA GLY A 80 3.85 -8.60 -6.64
C GLY A 80 3.83 -9.78 -5.69
N ALA A 81 4.07 -9.46 -4.43
CA ALA A 81 4.05 -10.42 -3.34
C ALA A 81 3.19 -9.91 -2.19
N TRP A 82 2.64 -10.84 -1.41
CA TRP A 82 1.94 -10.50 -0.18
C TRP A 82 2.84 -10.61 1.06
N PHE A 83 2.54 -9.81 2.08
CA PHE A 83 3.26 -9.67 3.34
C PHE A 83 2.28 -9.47 4.49
N HIS A 84 2.78 -9.58 5.73
CA HIS A 84 2.00 -9.29 6.95
C HIS A 84 0.64 -10.01 7.02
N LEU A 85 0.61 -11.28 6.58
CA LEU A 85 -0.60 -12.11 6.55
C LEU A 85 -1.05 -12.48 7.98
N GLU A 86 -2.23 -12.04 8.36
CA GLU A 86 -2.80 -12.27 9.69
C GLU A 86 -4.35 -12.39 9.67
N MET A 87 -4.87 -13.12 10.65
CA MET A 87 -6.31 -13.14 10.95
C MET A 87 -6.62 -12.08 12.01
N VAL A 88 -7.62 -11.24 11.77
CA VAL A 88 -8.14 -10.26 12.72
C VAL A 88 -9.64 -10.48 12.88
N GLY A 89 -10.02 -11.12 13.99
CA GLY A 89 -11.37 -11.64 14.16
C GLY A 89 -11.68 -12.68 13.07
N ASP A 90 -12.81 -12.50 12.39
CA ASP A 90 -13.20 -13.33 11.24
C ASP A 90 -12.78 -12.74 9.88
N THR A 91 -11.93 -11.71 9.88
CA THR A 91 -11.37 -11.12 8.64
C THR A 91 -9.92 -11.52 8.43
N LEU A 92 -9.51 -11.61 7.17
CA LEU A 92 -8.11 -11.83 6.78
C LEU A 92 -7.50 -10.50 6.34
N ARG A 93 -6.33 -10.16 6.88
CA ARG A 93 -5.59 -8.95 6.53
C ARG A 93 -4.19 -9.26 6.03
N PHE A 94 -3.74 -8.49 5.07
CA PHE A 94 -2.37 -8.55 4.55
C PHE A 94 -2.05 -7.29 3.76
N THR A 95 -0.79 -7.14 3.38
CA THR A 95 -0.36 -6.10 2.45
C THR A 95 0.23 -6.71 1.20
N THR A 96 0.17 -6.02 0.07
CA THR A 96 0.92 -6.37 -1.14
C THR A 96 1.85 -5.24 -1.56
N GLU A 97 2.96 -5.60 -2.20
CA GLU A 97 3.74 -4.69 -3.02
C GLU A 97 3.70 -5.19 -4.47
N THR A 98 3.19 -4.37 -5.39
CA THR A 98 3.04 -4.70 -6.82
C THR A 98 3.76 -3.69 -7.72
N ILE A 99 4.24 -4.15 -8.88
CA ILE A 99 4.83 -3.29 -9.91
C ILE A 99 3.71 -2.68 -10.76
N SER A 100 3.68 -1.35 -10.86
CA SER A 100 2.82 -0.53 -11.72
C SER A 100 1.31 -0.72 -11.50
N SER A 101 0.70 0.14 -10.67
CA SER A 101 -0.73 0.17 -10.28
C SER A 101 -1.12 -0.82 -9.18
N PRO A 102 -2.10 -0.48 -8.30
CA PRO A 102 -2.86 -1.49 -7.60
C PRO A 102 -3.50 -2.40 -8.64
N GLN A 103 -3.23 -3.68 -8.54
CA GLN A 103 -3.73 -4.68 -9.47
C GLN A 103 -4.64 -5.63 -8.70
N PRO A 104 -5.91 -5.22 -8.44
CA PRO A 104 -6.90 -6.00 -7.69
C PRO A 104 -7.32 -7.31 -8.36
N LEU A 105 -6.88 -7.57 -9.60
CA LEU A 105 -7.24 -8.77 -10.37
C LEU A 105 -6.89 -10.08 -9.66
N ALA A 106 -5.80 -10.13 -8.88
CA ALA A 106 -5.48 -11.35 -8.12
C ALA A 106 -6.57 -11.70 -7.10
N PHE A 107 -7.24 -10.70 -6.54
CA PHE A 107 -8.30 -10.89 -5.55
C PHE A 107 -9.70 -10.97 -6.17
N ASP A 108 -9.91 -10.47 -7.38
CA ASP A 108 -11.10 -10.83 -8.17
C ASP A 108 -11.19 -12.35 -8.38
N PHE A 109 -10.04 -13.01 -8.62
CA PHE A 109 -9.98 -14.46 -8.71
C PHE A 109 -10.22 -15.16 -7.36
N VAL A 110 -9.82 -14.54 -6.25
CA VAL A 110 -10.15 -15.03 -4.90
C VAL A 110 -11.66 -14.97 -4.69
N CYS A 111 -12.31 -13.83 -4.95
CA CYS A 111 -13.75 -13.67 -4.82
C CYS A 111 -14.52 -14.57 -5.81
N LYS A 112 -13.95 -14.87 -6.99
CA LYS A 112 -14.53 -15.85 -7.92
C LYS A 112 -14.47 -17.28 -7.38
N LYS A 113 -13.40 -17.64 -6.67
CA LYS A 113 -13.24 -18.97 -6.05
C LYS A 113 -14.10 -19.12 -4.80
N TYR A 114 -14.24 -18.06 -4.03
CA TYR A 114 -14.97 -17.99 -2.77
C TYR A 114 -16.05 -16.90 -2.88
N PRO A 115 -17.24 -17.22 -3.41
CA PRO A 115 -18.26 -16.22 -3.77
C PRO A 115 -18.84 -15.46 -2.58
N SER A 116 -18.65 -15.92 -1.35
CA SER A 116 -19.06 -15.17 -0.15
C SER A 116 -18.06 -14.08 0.23
N LEU A 117 -16.83 -14.13 -0.28
CA LEU A 117 -15.77 -13.21 0.09
C LEU A 117 -15.87 -11.91 -0.70
N ALA A 118 -15.75 -10.81 0.02
CA ALA A 118 -15.52 -9.49 -0.49
C ALA A 118 -14.09 -9.05 -0.17
N CYS A 119 -13.45 -8.39 -1.13
CA CYS A 119 -12.09 -7.89 -1.00
C CYS A 119 -12.11 -6.36 -0.91
N TYR A 120 -11.70 -5.83 0.24
CA TYR A 120 -11.55 -4.40 0.47
C TYR A 120 -10.06 -4.04 0.44
N TYR A 121 -9.71 -2.89 -0.14
CA TYR A 121 -8.34 -2.43 -0.18
C TYR A 121 -8.18 -0.92 -0.08
N ARG A 122 -6.99 -0.52 0.37
CA ARG A 122 -6.44 0.83 0.21
C ARG A 122 -5.07 0.74 -0.45
N ALA A 123 -4.86 1.49 -1.52
CA ALA A 123 -3.66 1.48 -2.32
C ALA A 123 -2.95 2.83 -2.30
N GLU A 124 -1.62 2.78 -2.23
CA GLU A 124 -0.73 3.93 -2.14
C GLU A 124 0.44 3.72 -3.11
N GLU A 125 0.54 4.60 -4.12
CA GLU A 125 1.67 4.67 -5.04
C GLU A 125 2.07 6.15 -5.21
N PRO A 126 2.97 6.65 -4.36
CA PRO A 126 3.30 8.08 -4.32
C PRO A 126 3.93 8.63 -5.61
N VAL A 127 4.59 7.79 -6.42
CA VAL A 127 5.31 8.25 -7.61
C VAL A 127 4.36 8.74 -8.71
N THR A 128 3.22 8.08 -8.90
CA THR A 128 2.16 8.54 -9.82
C THR A 128 1.02 9.27 -9.12
N ILE A 129 1.14 9.52 -7.81
CA ILE A 129 0.11 10.17 -6.98
C ILE A 129 -1.21 9.36 -7.01
N LEU A 130 -1.08 8.04 -6.93
CA LEU A 130 -2.24 7.15 -6.86
C LEU A 130 -2.52 6.79 -5.41
N PHE A 131 -3.67 7.27 -4.94
CA PHE A 131 -4.19 7.00 -3.61
C PHE A 131 -5.67 6.64 -3.76
N GLU A 132 -6.01 5.37 -3.59
CA GLU A 132 -7.38 4.91 -3.80
C GLU A 132 -7.83 3.84 -2.81
N THR A 133 -9.14 3.67 -2.71
CA THR A 133 -9.77 2.59 -1.94
C THR A 133 -11.09 2.20 -2.57
N ASN A 134 -11.45 0.92 -2.51
CA ASN A 134 -12.80 0.45 -2.86
C ASN A 134 -13.73 0.33 -1.64
N ASP A 135 -13.26 0.68 -0.45
CA ASP A 135 -14.05 0.65 0.79
C ASP A 135 -14.94 1.90 0.90
N ARG A 136 -16.00 1.90 0.07
CA ARG A 136 -16.92 3.02 -0.09
C ARG A 136 -17.62 3.44 1.21
N GLU A 137 -17.81 2.49 2.11
CA GLU A 137 -18.50 2.69 3.39
C GLU A 137 -17.53 2.98 4.53
N SER A 138 -16.21 3.04 4.26
CA SER A 138 -15.18 3.27 5.28
C SER A 138 -15.24 2.23 6.42
N LYS A 139 -15.62 0.99 6.10
CA LYS A 139 -15.77 -0.10 7.07
C LYS A 139 -14.44 -0.52 7.67
N TYR A 140 -13.38 -0.50 6.87
CA TYR A 140 -12.04 -0.97 7.22
C TYR A 140 -10.95 0.09 7.04
N PHE A 141 -11.13 1.00 6.08
CA PHE A 141 -10.20 2.07 5.76
C PHE A 141 -10.90 3.42 5.90
N PRO A 142 -11.09 3.91 7.14
CA PRO A 142 -11.82 5.15 7.37
C PRO A 142 -11.02 6.40 7.02
N GLU A 143 -9.70 6.31 6.93
CA GLU A 143 -8.87 7.46 6.63
C GLU A 143 -9.02 7.90 5.17
N LYS A 144 -9.40 9.16 5.00
CA LYS A 144 -9.61 9.81 3.70
C LYS A 144 -8.38 10.58 3.23
N TYR A 145 -7.48 10.90 4.17
CA TYR A 145 -6.29 11.70 3.93
C TYR A 145 -5.05 10.98 4.41
N ARG A 146 -3.98 11.10 3.64
CA ARG A 146 -2.62 10.72 3.99
C ARG A 146 -1.78 11.99 3.96
N VAL A 147 -1.02 12.24 5.02
CA VAL A 147 -0.20 13.43 5.14
C VAL A 147 1.23 13.01 5.40
N GLU A 148 2.12 13.37 4.47
CA GLU A 148 3.55 13.08 4.54
C GLU A 148 4.31 14.40 4.63
N VAL A 149 5.16 14.52 5.65
CA VAL A 149 5.93 15.74 5.92
C VAL A 149 7.40 15.38 6.08
N PHE A 150 8.26 16.14 5.43
CA PHE A 150 9.69 16.16 5.71
C PHE A 150 10.07 17.57 6.16
N THR A 151 10.48 17.71 7.42
CA THR A 151 10.74 19.03 8.03
C THR A 151 12.14 19.55 7.69
N PRO A 152 12.42 20.86 7.86
CA PRO A 152 13.76 21.41 7.75
C PRO A 152 14.79 20.74 8.67
N GLU A 153 14.35 20.18 9.79
CA GLU A 153 15.15 19.45 10.78
C GLU A 153 15.42 17.98 10.38
N CYS A 154 15.08 17.59 9.14
CA CYS A 154 15.23 16.24 8.61
C CYS A 154 14.37 15.19 9.33
N GLU A 155 13.20 15.59 9.85
CA GLU A 155 12.23 14.67 10.43
C GLU A 155 11.23 14.20 9.37
N PHE A 156 11.04 12.89 9.25
CA PHE A 156 10.01 12.28 8.39
C PHE A 156 8.78 11.92 9.23
N LEU A 157 7.62 12.48 8.86
CA LEU A 157 6.34 12.27 9.52
C LEU A 157 5.32 11.75 8.50
N LEU A 158 4.61 10.68 8.85
CA LEU A 158 3.51 10.15 8.06
C LEU A 158 2.32 9.89 8.98
N ARG A 159 1.16 10.49 8.66
CA ARG A 159 -0.10 10.23 9.36
C ARG A 159 -1.27 10.12 8.40
N TYR A 160 -2.32 9.47 8.87
CA TYR A 160 -3.57 9.27 8.15
C TYR A 160 -4.71 9.88 8.97
N PHE A 161 -5.68 10.48 8.29
CA PHE A 161 -6.78 11.22 8.90
C PHE A 161 -8.12 10.90 8.25
N ILE A 162 -9.18 10.93 9.04
CA ILE A 162 -10.55 10.75 8.55
C ILE A 162 -11.09 12.09 8.03
N GLU A 163 -10.81 13.18 8.73
CA GLU A 163 -11.38 14.50 8.45
C GLU A 163 -10.30 15.56 8.18
N LEU A 164 -10.54 16.42 7.19
CA LEU A 164 -9.58 17.46 6.78
C LEU A 164 -9.25 18.48 7.90
N PRO A 165 -10.18 18.89 8.78
CA PRO A 165 -9.83 19.78 9.89
C PRO A 165 -8.77 19.20 10.84
N GLU A 166 -8.75 17.88 11.04
CA GLU A 166 -7.74 17.21 11.88
C GLU A 166 -6.36 17.25 11.24
N VAL A 167 -6.29 17.21 9.90
CA VAL A 167 -5.05 17.43 9.14
C VAL A 167 -4.48 18.80 9.46
N PHE A 168 -5.31 19.85 9.37
CA PHE A 168 -4.86 21.22 9.62
C PHE A 168 -4.49 21.47 11.08
N GLU A 169 -5.21 20.89 12.03
CA GLU A 169 -4.85 20.96 13.45
C GLU A 169 -3.47 20.32 13.70
N TRP A 170 -3.22 19.14 13.12
CA TRP A 170 -1.94 18.46 13.26
C TRP A 170 -0.80 19.22 12.58
N LEU A 171 -1.01 19.69 11.35
CA LEU A 171 -0.03 20.51 10.63
C LEU A 171 0.26 21.81 11.37
N GLY A 172 -0.74 22.45 11.97
CA GLY A 172 -0.52 23.66 12.75
C GLY A 172 0.41 23.46 13.95
N LYS A 173 0.39 22.27 14.57
CA LYS A 173 1.35 21.89 15.62
C LYS A 173 2.77 21.73 15.07
N ILE A 174 2.92 21.17 13.86
CA ILE A 174 4.22 20.98 13.20
C ILE A 174 4.79 22.33 12.76
N PHE A 175 3.99 23.19 12.14
CA PHE A 175 4.42 24.53 11.71
C PHE A 175 4.59 25.51 12.89
N GLY A 176 4.11 25.16 14.08
CA GLY A 176 4.14 26.03 15.25
C GLY A 176 3.16 27.22 15.19
N GLN A 177 2.20 27.18 14.27
CA GLN A 177 1.18 28.22 14.12
C GLN A 177 -0.10 27.67 13.47
N PRO A 178 -1.27 28.29 13.69
CA PRO A 178 -2.53 27.81 13.10
C PRO A 178 -2.52 27.78 11.58
N VAL A 179 -3.15 26.74 11.02
CA VAL A 179 -3.37 26.55 9.59
C VAL A 179 -4.83 26.10 9.38
N SER A 180 -5.42 26.48 8.25
CA SER A 180 -6.82 26.19 7.92
C SER A 180 -7.10 25.91 6.45
N SER A 181 -6.08 25.98 5.58
CA SER A 181 -6.21 25.66 4.15
C SER A 181 -4.93 25.10 3.56
N GLU A 182 -5.05 24.41 2.42
CA GLU A 182 -3.89 23.87 1.69
C GLU A 182 -3.01 24.98 1.12
N GLU A 183 -3.57 26.14 0.76
CA GLU A 183 -2.80 27.30 0.32
C GLU A 183 -1.87 27.80 1.43
N GLN A 184 -2.37 27.89 2.68
CA GLN A 184 -1.54 28.24 3.82
C GLN A 184 -0.44 27.20 4.06
N VAL A 185 -0.75 25.91 3.94
CA VAL A 185 0.29 24.85 4.01
C VAL A 185 1.37 25.08 2.95
N ASN A 186 0.98 25.33 1.70
CA ASN A 186 1.91 25.57 0.59
C ASN A 186 2.78 26.81 0.82
N GLU A 187 2.23 27.89 1.35
CA GLU A 187 2.99 29.10 1.70
C GLU A 187 4.04 28.82 2.79
N LEU A 188 3.70 28.01 3.79
CA LEU A 188 4.62 27.64 4.87
C LEU A 188 5.71 26.68 4.42
N VAL A 189 5.36 25.69 3.59
CA VAL A 189 6.35 24.81 2.95
C VAL A 189 7.30 25.63 2.08
N ALA A 190 6.80 26.61 1.33
CA ALA A 190 7.65 27.50 0.53
C ALA A 190 8.63 28.34 1.39
N GLN A 191 8.31 28.59 2.65
CA GLN A 191 9.25 29.20 3.61
C GLN A 191 10.28 28.18 4.09
N TRP A 192 9.86 26.96 4.45
CA TRP A 192 10.76 25.86 4.82
C TRP A 192 11.79 25.52 3.74
N VAL A 193 11.38 25.52 2.47
CA VAL A 193 12.26 25.23 1.33
C VAL A 193 13.42 26.22 1.21
N LYS A 194 13.26 27.46 1.70
CA LYS A 194 14.36 28.45 1.74
C LYS A 194 15.45 28.09 2.74
N THR A 195 15.11 27.27 3.74
CA THR A 195 16.04 26.80 4.78
C THR A 195 16.56 25.39 4.48
N SER A 196 15.73 24.54 3.88
CA SER A 196 16.08 23.16 3.49
C SER A 196 15.40 22.78 2.18
N GLU A 197 16.18 22.58 1.12
CA GLU A 197 15.66 22.25 -0.23
C GLU A 197 14.87 20.92 -0.28
N TYR A 198 15.03 20.08 0.74
CA TYR A 198 14.38 18.78 0.84
C TYR A 198 13.06 18.83 1.61
N ALA A 199 12.71 19.96 2.24
CA ALA A 199 11.50 20.06 3.04
C ALA A 199 10.24 20.02 2.15
N TYR A 200 9.24 19.25 2.55
CA TYR A 200 7.95 19.15 1.85
C TYR A 200 6.81 18.78 2.80
N CYS A 201 5.58 19.03 2.34
CA CYS A 201 4.36 18.52 2.95
C CYS A 201 3.40 18.14 1.82
N TYR A 202 2.96 16.88 1.79
CA TYR A 202 1.94 16.39 0.88
C TYR A 202 0.69 16.02 1.66
N ILE A 203 -0.46 16.49 1.18
CA ILE A 203 -1.79 16.12 1.67
C ILE A 203 -2.47 15.37 0.54
N ASP A 204 -2.42 14.04 0.60
CA ASP A 204 -3.00 13.16 -0.41
C ASP A 204 -4.41 12.74 0.01
N ARG A 205 -5.36 12.79 -0.92
CA ARG A 205 -6.73 12.33 -0.68
C ARG A 205 -6.96 10.97 -1.34
N PHE A 206 -7.45 10.00 -0.57
CA PHE A 206 -7.87 8.72 -1.12
C PHE A 206 -9.12 8.88 -1.98
N LYS A 207 -9.01 8.47 -3.25
CA LYS A 207 -10.13 8.38 -4.17
C LYS A 207 -10.89 7.08 -3.93
N VAL A 208 -12.20 7.19 -3.70
CA VAL A 208 -13.08 6.02 -3.65
C VAL A 208 -13.35 5.56 -5.08
N ILE A 209 -13.04 4.32 -5.38
CA ILE A 209 -13.28 3.69 -6.69
C ILE A 209 -14.43 2.68 -6.62
N ASN A 210 -14.96 2.32 -7.79
CA ASN A 210 -16.06 1.35 -7.93
C ASN A 210 -15.54 -0.02 -8.32
#